data_AF-A0A953LSX3-F1
#
_entry.id   AF-A0A953LSX3-F1
#
_cell.length_a   1.000
_cell.length_b   1.000
_cell.length_c   1.000
_cell.angle_alpha   90.00
_cell.angle_beta   90.00
_cell.angle_gamma   90.00
#
_symmetry.space_group_name_H-M   'P 1'
#
loop_
_entity.id
_entity.type
_entity.pdbx_description
1 polymer ?
#
loop_
_entity_poly.entity_id
_entity_poly.type
_entity_poly.pdbx_seq_one_letter_code
_entity_poly.pdbx_strand_id
1 'polypeptide(L)'
;MTADSDDHERTMAFAEIALGQIKALRQPATPRVYEVWYSYATGYNPSLNQTINETLTRNGTLSETDIDQIYETYLSPTRLGERIDKVSNRVMDEIEQVMSMVDAAVGSASSYSESLAGV
;
A
#
# COMPACT_ATOMS: atom_id res chain seq x y z
N MET A 1 4.75 1.07 24.13
CA MET A 1 5.28 2.45 24.08
C MET A 1 6.32 2.67 22.98
N THR A 2 7.07 1.67 22.51
CA THR A 2 8.04 1.84 21.41
C THR A 2 7.41 1.89 20.02
N ALA A 3 6.33 1.13 19.79
CA ALA A 3 5.65 1.09 18.49
C ALA A 3 4.98 2.43 18.10
N ASP A 4 4.33 3.12 19.04
CA ASP A 4 3.70 4.43 18.77
C ASP A 4 4.75 5.53 18.48
N SER A 5 5.94 5.44 19.08
CA SER A 5 7.04 6.38 18.82
C SER A 5 7.61 6.17 17.41
N ASP A 6 7.76 4.92 17.00
CA ASP A 6 8.24 4.57 15.65
C ASP A 6 7.22 4.98 14.57
N ASP A 7 5.92 4.82 14.84
CA ASP A 7 4.86 5.27 13.93
C ASP A 7 4.80 6.81 13.85
N HIS A 8 4.95 7.51 14.98
CA HIS A 8 5.04 8.97 15.00
C HIS A 8 6.22 9.48 14.17
N GLU A 9 7.42 8.96 14.40
CA GLU A 9 8.63 9.36 13.66
C GLU A 9 8.48 9.12 12.16
N ARG A 10 7.95 7.96 11.77
CA ARG A 10 7.73 7.58 10.38
C ARG A 10 6.71 8.49 9.69
N THR A 11 5.56 8.73 10.33
CA THR A 11 4.50 9.56 9.76
C THR A 11 4.90 11.04 9.68
N MET A 12 5.72 11.52 10.62
CA MET A 12 6.34 12.84 10.56
C MET A 12 7.30 12.97 9.37
N ALA A 13 8.14 11.97 9.12
CA ALA A 13 9.03 11.97 7.94
C ALA A 13 8.24 12.06 6.61
N PHE A 14 7.11 11.36 6.49
CA PHE A 14 6.24 11.48 5.31
C PHE A 14 5.65 12.88 5.17
N ALA A 15 5.19 13.48 6.29
CA ALA A 15 4.67 14.83 6.29
C ALA A 15 5.72 15.86 5.86
N GLU A 16 6.96 15.71 6.33
CA GLU A 16 8.08 16.57 5.96
C GLU A 16 8.40 16.48 4.47
N ILE A 17 8.43 15.28 3.89
CA ILE A 17 8.59 15.08 2.44
C ILE A 17 7.47 15.79 1.68
N ALA A 18 6.21 15.59 2.09
CA ALA A 18 5.06 16.20 1.43
C ALA A 18 5.13 17.74 1.46
N LEU A 19 5.40 18.31 2.63
CA LEU A 19 5.58 19.75 2.78
C LEU A 19 6.80 20.28 2.01
N GLY A 20 7.86 19.49 1.92
CA GLY A 20 9.03 19.78 1.11
C GLY A 20 8.67 19.93 -0.37
N GLN A 21 7.91 18.99 -0.93
CA GLN A 21 7.44 19.04 -2.32
C GLN A 21 6.53 20.25 -2.58
N ILE A 22 5.58 20.52 -1.69
CA ILE A 22 4.69 21.69 -1.80
C ILE A 22 5.48 22.99 -1.86
N LYS A 23 6.48 23.14 -0.98
CA LYS A 23 7.36 24.32 -0.95
C LYS A 23 8.23 24.42 -2.19
N ALA A 24 8.88 23.33 -2.58
CA ALA A 24 9.81 23.29 -3.72
C ALA A 24 9.12 23.64 -5.04
N LEU A 25 7.89 23.14 -5.24
CA LEU A 25 7.11 23.33 -6.46
C LEU A 25 6.15 24.53 -6.40
N ARG A 26 6.18 25.31 -5.29
CA ARG A 26 5.29 26.45 -5.04
C ARG A 26 3.80 26.13 -5.21
N GLN A 27 3.40 24.95 -4.77
CA GLN A 27 2.02 24.48 -4.81
C GLN A 27 1.20 25.10 -3.67
N PRO A 28 -0.12 25.27 -3.83
CA PRO A 28 -0.98 25.68 -2.73
C PRO A 28 -1.11 24.55 -1.70
N ALA A 29 -0.99 24.84 -0.41
CA ALA A 29 -1.09 23.86 0.68
C ALA A 29 -2.55 23.52 1.03
N THR A 30 -3.37 23.21 0.02
CA THR A 30 -4.75 22.76 0.24
C THR A 30 -4.77 21.30 0.74
N PRO A 31 -5.84 20.87 1.42
CA PRO A 31 -5.96 19.48 1.88
C PRO A 31 -5.73 18.45 0.77
N ARG A 32 -6.30 18.68 -0.42
CA ARG A 32 -6.17 17.78 -1.59
C ARG A 32 -4.73 17.66 -2.08
N VAL A 33 -4.04 18.78 -2.25
CA VAL A 33 -2.63 18.79 -2.65
C VAL A 33 -1.76 18.09 -1.61
N TYR A 34 -2.01 18.36 -0.33
CA TYR A 34 -1.31 17.70 0.76
C TYR A 34 -1.52 16.18 0.74
N GLU A 35 -2.75 15.71 0.54
CA GLU A 35 -3.07 14.29 0.49
C GLU A 35 -2.35 13.56 -0.65
N VAL A 36 -2.25 14.18 -1.83
CA VAL A 36 -1.47 13.64 -2.97
C VAL A 36 0.00 13.49 -2.62
N TRP A 37 0.62 14.54 -2.07
CA TRP A 37 2.04 14.51 -1.72
C TRP A 37 2.36 13.62 -0.52
N TYR A 38 1.47 13.54 0.45
CA TYR A 38 1.60 12.61 1.57
C TYR A 38 1.51 11.17 1.06
N SER A 39 0.53 10.87 0.23
CA SER A 39 0.39 9.55 -0.40
C SER A 39 1.61 9.18 -1.24
N TYR A 40 2.18 10.13 -1.98
CA TYR A 40 3.44 9.96 -2.70
C TYR A 40 4.60 9.61 -1.76
N ALA A 41 4.73 10.34 -0.65
CA ALA A 41 5.79 10.15 0.34
C ALA A 41 5.74 8.77 1.03
N THR A 42 4.54 8.22 1.25
CA THR A 42 4.38 6.88 1.84
C THR A 42 4.91 5.76 0.93
N GLY A 43 4.88 5.95 -0.40
CA GLY A 43 5.24 4.93 -1.38
C GLY A 43 4.29 3.73 -1.48
N TYR A 44 3.18 3.70 -0.74
CA TYR A 44 2.25 2.56 -0.70
C TYR A 44 1.42 2.39 -1.98
N ASN A 45 1.43 3.37 -2.87
CA ASN A 45 0.76 3.28 -4.17
C ASN A 45 1.78 3.49 -5.31
N PRO A 46 2.44 2.42 -5.78
CA PRO A 46 3.43 2.51 -6.84
C PRO A 46 2.91 3.15 -8.13
N SER A 47 1.65 2.90 -8.50
CA SER A 47 1.03 3.49 -9.69
C SER A 47 0.83 5.01 -9.57
N LEU A 48 0.44 5.50 -8.38
CA LEU A 48 0.39 6.94 -8.10
C LEU A 48 1.79 7.55 -8.17
N ASN A 49 2.78 6.92 -7.54
CA ASN A 49 4.15 7.44 -7.52
C ASN A 49 4.74 7.51 -8.93
N GLN A 50 4.51 6.47 -9.74
CA GLN A 50 4.94 6.45 -11.14
C GLN A 50 4.28 7.59 -11.93
N THR A 51 2.97 7.77 -11.81
CA THR A 51 2.24 8.83 -12.52
C THR A 51 2.76 10.23 -12.14
N ILE A 52 3.01 10.46 -10.86
CA ILE A 52 3.60 11.72 -10.36
C ILE A 52 4.99 11.92 -10.96
N ASN A 53 5.86 10.92 -10.88
CA ASN A 53 7.24 11.02 -11.37
C ASN A 53 7.30 11.28 -12.88
N GLU A 54 6.47 10.61 -13.67
CA GLU A 54 6.38 10.83 -15.12
C GLU A 54 5.89 12.24 -15.44
N THR A 55 4.91 12.75 -14.69
CA THR A 55 4.37 14.10 -14.88
C THR A 55 5.40 15.16 -14.50
N LEU A 56 6.10 14.98 -13.38
CA LEU A 56 7.21 15.86 -12.95
C LEU A 56 8.35 15.85 -13.95
N THR A 57 8.71 14.68 -14.48
CA THR A 57 9.78 14.56 -15.50
C THR A 57 9.42 15.32 -16.77
N ARG A 58 8.14 15.32 -17.15
CA ARG A 58 7.64 15.96 -18.36
C ARG A 58 7.47 17.48 -18.22
N ASN A 59 6.90 17.92 -17.09
CA ASN A 59 6.39 19.27 -16.92
C ASN A 59 7.18 20.09 -15.88
N GLY A 60 8.02 19.45 -15.06
CA GLY A 60 8.74 20.07 -13.95
C GLY A 60 7.86 20.41 -12.73
N THR A 61 6.55 20.25 -12.82
CA THR A 61 5.57 20.49 -11.74
C THR A 61 4.28 19.71 -12.01
N LEU A 62 3.35 19.73 -11.06
CA LEU A 62 1.98 19.25 -11.24
C LEU A 62 1.06 20.47 -11.38
N SER A 63 0.25 20.53 -12.42
CA SER A 63 -0.83 21.53 -12.52
C SER A 63 -1.98 21.18 -11.58
N GLU A 64 -2.89 22.12 -11.35
CA GLU A 64 -4.12 21.88 -10.59
C GLU A 64 -4.94 20.72 -11.19
N THR A 65 -5.04 20.68 -12.52
CA THR A 65 -5.69 19.59 -13.25
C THR A 65 -4.99 18.24 -13.04
N ASP A 66 -3.65 18.22 -13.02
CA ASP A 66 -2.90 16.98 -12.76
C ASP A 66 -3.17 16.47 -11.34
N ILE A 67 -3.16 17.37 -10.35
CA ILE A 67 -3.47 17.04 -8.95
C ILE A 67 -4.89 16.47 -8.83
N ASP A 68 -5.88 17.11 -9.44
CA ASP A 68 -7.27 16.65 -9.41
C ASP A 68 -7.41 15.27 -10.06
N GLN A 69 -6.79 15.07 -11.22
CA GLN A 69 -6.85 13.79 -11.91
C GLN A 69 -6.18 12.67 -11.11
N ILE A 70 -5.01 12.94 -10.51
CA ILE A 70 -4.30 11.98 -9.65
C ILE A 70 -5.17 11.66 -8.42
N TYR A 71 -5.76 12.67 -7.79
CA TYR A 71 -6.62 12.50 -6.64
C TYR A 71 -7.81 11.59 -6.96
N GLU A 72 -8.56 11.90 -8.01
CA GLU A 72 -9.75 11.13 -8.39
C GLU A 72 -9.38 9.70 -8.81
N THR A 73 -8.24 9.50 -9.46
CA THR A 73 -7.82 8.18 -9.95
C THR A 73 -7.35 7.25 -8.82
N TYR A 74 -6.69 7.79 -7.79
CA TYR A 74 -5.91 6.96 -6.86
C TYR A 74 -6.31 7.06 -5.38
N LEU A 75 -6.94 8.18 -4.98
CA LEU A 75 -7.19 8.53 -3.59
C LEU A 75 -8.67 8.73 -3.27
N SER A 76 -9.49 9.06 -4.28
CA SER A 76 -10.93 9.25 -4.10
C SER A 76 -11.57 8.03 -3.39
N PRO A 77 -12.41 8.27 -2.36
CA PRO A 77 -12.90 7.25 -1.44
C PRO A 77 -13.66 6.11 -2.09
N THR A 78 -14.14 6.28 -3.33
CA THR A 78 -14.74 5.21 -4.15
C THR A 78 -13.80 4.00 -4.31
N ARG A 79 -12.48 4.18 -4.23
CA ARG A 79 -11.49 3.08 -4.27
C ARG A 79 -11.01 2.56 -2.92
N LEU A 80 -11.37 3.19 -1.80
CA LEU A 80 -11.03 2.65 -0.48
C LEU A 80 -11.72 1.28 -0.27
N GLY A 81 -12.93 1.12 -0.80
CA GLY A 81 -13.61 -0.18 -0.89
C GLY A 81 -12.81 -1.22 -1.69
N GLU A 82 -12.33 -0.86 -2.88
CA GLU A 82 -11.54 -1.78 -3.73
C GLU A 82 -10.22 -2.24 -3.09
N ARG A 83 -9.59 -1.42 -2.23
CA ARG A 83 -8.37 -1.80 -1.50
C ARG A 83 -8.66 -2.76 -0.34
N ILE A 84 -9.78 -2.57 0.35
CA ILE A 84 -10.25 -3.51 1.39
C ILE A 84 -10.55 -4.87 0.75
N ASP A 85 -11.18 -4.88 -0.43
CA ASP A 85 -11.46 -6.12 -1.16
C ASP A 85 -10.16 -6.85 -1.53
N LYS A 86 -9.13 -6.14 -1.99
CA LYS A 86 -7.82 -6.74 -2.33
C LYS A 86 -7.07 -7.30 -1.12
N VAL A 87 -7.10 -6.61 0.02
CA VAL A 87 -6.50 -7.14 1.26
C VAL A 87 -7.27 -8.35 1.75
N SER A 88 -8.60 -8.30 1.70
CA SER A 88 -9.46 -9.42 2.08
C SER A 88 -9.20 -10.66 1.22
N ASN A 89 -9.07 -10.49 -0.10
CA ASN A 89 -8.73 -11.59 -1.01
C ASN A 89 -7.36 -12.18 -0.70
N ARG A 90 -6.34 -11.34 -0.46
CA ARG A 90 -5.00 -11.83 -0.09
C ARG A 90 -4.98 -12.60 1.23
N VAL A 91 -5.77 -12.17 2.21
CA VAL A 91 -5.92 -12.90 3.47
C VAL A 91 -6.58 -14.27 3.25
N MET A 92 -7.57 -14.35 2.35
CA MET A 92 -8.20 -15.63 1.99
C MET A 92 -7.23 -16.57 1.26
N ASP A 93 -6.42 -16.06 0.33
CA ASP A 93 -5.41 -16.85 -0.39
C ASP A 93 -4.37 -17.46 0.58
N GLU A 94 -3.92 -16.69 1.58
CA GLU A 94 -2.98 -17.18 2.61
C GLU A 94 -3.64 -18.24 3.52
N ILE A 95 -4.94 -18.11 3.83
CA ILE A 95 -5.68 -19.12 4.60
C ILE A 95 -5.79 -20.43 3.78
N GLU A 96 -6.11 -20.35 2.49
CA GLU A 96 -6.14 -21.53 1.61
C GLU A 96 -4.79 -22.24 1.58
N GLN A 97 -3.69 -21.49 1.51
CA GLN A 97 -2.34 -22.05 1.53
C GLN A 97 -2.02 -22.76 2.86
N VAL A 98 -2.41 -22.16 3.99
CA VAL A 98 -2.26 -22.80 5.31
C VAL A 98 -3.07 -24.08 5.40
N MET A 99 -4.32 -24.08 4.95
CA MET A 99 -5.16 -25.28 4.93
C MET A 99 -4.56 -26.39 4.07
N SER A 100 -4.02 -26.04 2.89
CA SER A 100 -3.33 -27.01 2.03
C SER A 100 -2.08 -27.61 2.69
N MET A 101 -1.30 -26.81 3.42
CA MET A 101 -0.15 -27.33 4.18
C MET A 101 -0.58 -28.25 5.33
N VAL A 102 -1.68 -27.94 6.00
CA VAL A 102 -2.26 -28.80 7.05
C VAL A 102 -2.72 -30.14 6.46
N ASP A 103 -3.44 -30.12 5.34
CA ASP A 103 -3.89 -31.34 4.65
C ASP A 103 -2.70 -32.21 4.20
N ALA A 104 -1.63 -31.59 3.66
CA ALA A 104 -0.41 -32.29 3.28
C ALA A 104 0.30 -32.92 4.49
N ALA A 105 0.33 -32.24 5.63
CA ALA A 105 0.92 -32.74 6.86
C ALA A 105 0.11 -33.92 7.44
N VAL A 106 -1.23 -33.83 7.43
CA VAL A 106 -2.13 -34.90 7.89
C VAL A 106 -2.06 -36.13 6.98
N GLY A 107 -1.99 -35.94 5.67
CA GLY A 107 -1.79 -37.02 4.70
C GLY A 107 -0.45 -37.74 4.90
N SER A 108 0.61 -36.96 5.14
CA SER A 108 1.95 -37.51 5.42
C SER A 108 1.98 -38.30 6.73
N ALA A 109 1.35 -37.79 7.80
CA ALA A 109 1.25 -38.51 9.08
C ALA A 109 0.48 -39.82 8.96
N SER A 110 -0.58 -39.86 8.15
CA SER A 110 -1.37 -41.07 7.89
C SER A 110 -0.56 -42.14 7.15
N SER A 111 0.21 -41.74 6.13
CA SER A 111 1.12 -42.66 5.41
C SER A 111 2.21 -43.25 6.31
N TYR A 112 2.70 -42.48 7.29
CA TYR A 112 3.70 -42.93 8.24
C TYR A 112 3.12 -43.97 9.22
N SER A 113 1.89 -43.75 9.68
CA SER A 113 1.17 -44.72 10.53
C SER A 113 0.83 -46.01 9.78
N GLU A 114 0.49 -45.94 8.50
CA GLU A 114 0.18 -47.12 7.67
C GLU A 114 1.44 -47.94 7.39
N SER A 115 2.59 -47.29 7.16
CA SER A 115 3.88 -47.96 7.00
C SER A 115 4.42 -48.58 8.30
N LEU A 116 4.00 -48.09 9.47
CA LEU A 116 4.36 -48.65 10.79
C LEU A 116 3.40 -49.74 11.26
N ALA A 117 2.13 -49.71 10.83
CA ALA A 117 1.16 -50.76 11.13
C ALA A 117 1.28 -51.98 10.20
N GLY A 118 2.03 -51.85 9.09
CA GLY A 118 2.31 -52.91 8.12
C GLY A 118 3.58 -53.73 8.39
N VAL A 119 4.26 -53.53 9.53
CA VAL A 119 5.40 -54.35 10.00
C VAL A 119 4.99 -55.23 11.18
#